data_AF-X1AXH1-F1
#
_entry.id   AF-X1AXH1-F1
#
_cell.length_a   1.000
_cell.length_b   1.000
_cell.length_c   1.000
_cell.angle_alpha   90.00
_cell.angle_beta   90.00
_cell.angle_gamma   90.00
#
_symmetry.space_group_name_H-M   'P 1'
#
loop_
_entity.id
_entity.type
_entity.pdbx_description
1 polymer ?
#
loop_
_entity_poly.entity_id
_entity_poly.type
_entity_poly.pdbx_seq_one_letter_code
_entity_poly.pdbx_strand_id
1 'polypeptide(L)'
;YHAFGNQKARFNNRCNNCPFINFCHGDCQKHRFNLSNTSKALSILCKGWKKFYVNNLPQFQVLADQIKKNKDINSSIQIKVKKIGRNSLCPCNSGKKYKDCCLR
;
A
#
# COMPACT_ATOMS: atom_id res chain seq x y z
N TYR A 1 18.60 3.10 0.64
CA TYR A 1 17.14 3.29 0.45
C TYR A 1 16.77 3.58 -1.02
N HIS A 2 17.48 4.48 -1.71
CA HIS A 2 17.22 4.82 -3.13
C HIS A 2 17.19 3.62 -4.09
N ALA A 3 18.11 2.66 -3.96
CA ALA A 3 18.13 1.47 -4.81
C ALA A 3 16.83 0.65 -4.74
N PHE A 4 16.26 0.50 -3.53
CA PHE A 4 14.97 -0.17 -3.33
C PHE A 4 13.82 0.64 -3.95
N GLY A 5 13.82 1.96 -3.78
CA GLY A 5 12.84 2.86 -4.41
C GLY A 5 12.84 2.74 -5.95
N ASN A 6 14.02 2.79 -6.58
CA ASN A 6 14.16 2.67 -8.03
C ASN A 6 13.65 1.34 -8.59
N GLN A 7 13.75 0.26 -7.82
CA GLN A 7 13.23 -1.04 -8.23
C GLN A 7 11.70 -1.12 -8.21
N LYS A 8 11.01 -0.28 -7.43
CA LYS A 8 9.54 -0.23 -7.41
C LYS A 8 8.97 0.19 -8.76
N ALA A 9 9.62 1.16 -9.41
CA ALA A 9 9.24 1.69 -10.73
C ALA A 9 9.61 0.75 -11.90
N ARG A 10 10.40 -0.29 -11.66
CA ARG A 10 10.77 -1.27 -12.70
C ARG A 10 9.68 -2.31 -12.83
N PHE A 11 8.87 -2.24 -13.88
CA PHE A 11 7.82 -3.20 -14.15
C PHE A 11 8.27 -4.28 -15.15
N ASN A 12 7.54 -5.40 -15.17
CA ASN A 12 7.64 -6.39 -16.23
C ASN A 12 7.11 -5.80 -17.54
N ASN A 13 7.67 -6.17 -18.69
CA ASN A 13 7.19 -5.67 -20.00
C ASN A 13 5.69 -5.94 -20.24
N ARG A 14 5.12 -7.00 -19.66
CA ARG A 14 3.68 -7.31 -19.71
C ARG A 14 2.81 -6.26 -19.01
N CYS A 15 3.39 -5.41 -18.17
CA CYS A 15 2.69 -4.34 -17.47
C CYS A 15 2.51 -3.09 -18.34
N ASN A 16 3.34 -2.89 -19.37
CA ASN A 16 3.36 -1.65 -20.17
C ASN A 16 2.00 -1.33 -20.79
N ASN A 17 1.28 -2.35 -21.25
CA ASN A 17 -0.05 -2.22 -21.88
C ASN A 17 -1.17 -2.83 -21.01
N CYS A 18 -0.91 -3.03 -19.71
CA CYS A 18 -1.92 -3.60 -18.82
C CYS A 18 -2.94 -2.53 -18.42
N PRO A 19 -4.25 -2.75 -18.62
CA PRO A 19 -5.28 -1.75 -18.28
C PRO A 19 -5.35 -1.44 -16.78
N PHE A 20 -4.79 -2.31 -15.94
CA PHE A 20 -4.82 -2.18 -14.48
C PHE A 20 -3.51 -1.66 -13.87
N ILE A 21 -2.54 -1.22 -14.68
CA ILE A 21 -1.22 -0.80 -14.17
C ILE A 21 -1.31 0.39 -13.20
N ASN A 22 -2.28 1.28 -13.42
CA ASN A 22 -2.55 2.43 -12.55
C ASN A 22 -3.21 2.07 -11.21
N PHE A 23 -3.58 0.81 -11.01
CA PHE A 23 -4.09 0.31 -9.73
C PHE A 23 -3.06 -0.55 -8.99
N CYS A 24 -2.38 -1.45 -9.70
CA CYS A 24 -1.48 -2.40 -9.04
C CYS A 24 0.00 -1.99 -9.04
N HIS A 25 0.43 -1.13 -9.98
CA HIS A 25 1.82 -0.72 -10.16
C HIS A 25 2.83 -1.90 -10.13
N GLY A 26 2.49 -3.01 -10.79
CA GLY A 26 3.35 -4.19 -10.85
C GLY A 26 3.48 -4.98 -9.53
N ASP A 27 2.69 -4.64 -8.50
CA ASP A 27 2.69 -5.24 -7.16
C ASP A 27 3.99 -5.01 -6.36
N CYS A 28 3.95 -5.38 -5.09
CA CYS A 28 5.10 -5.36 -4.20
C CYS A 28 6.26 -6.18 -4.77
N GLN A 29 7.49 -5.69 -4.64
CA GLN A 29 8.70 -6.44 -5.03
C GLN A 29 8.78 -7.81 -4.34
N LYS A 30 8.27 -7.92 -3.11
CA LYS A 30 8.14 -9.19 -2.38
C LYS A 30 7.29 -10.22 -3.13
N HIS A 31 6.44 -9.82 -4.07
CA HIS A 31 5.62 -10.74 -4.90
C HIS A 31 6.21 -10.96 -6.30
N ARG A 32 7.30 -10.25 -6.63
CA ARG A 32 8.03 -10.28 -7.92
C ARG A 32 9.32 -11.10 -7.81
N PHE A 33 9.22 -12.32 -7.32
CA PHE A 33 10.35 -13.24 -7.11
C PHE A 33 10.12 -14.53 -7.90
N ASN A 34 9.97 -14.44 -9.23
CA ASN A 34 10.03 -15.66 -10.05
C ASN A 34 11.50 -16.13 -10.18
N LEU A 35 11.72 -17.23 -10.92
CA LEU A 35 13.00 -17.95 -11.06
C LEU A 35 14.27 -17.12 -11.30
N SER A 36 14.17 -15.84 -11.65
CA SER A 36 15.32 -14.98 -11.93
C SER A 36 15.59 -13.89 -10.87
N ASN A 37 14.81 -13.83 -9.77
CA ASN A 37 14.96 -12.83 -8.69
C ASN A 37 15.11 -11.38 -9.20
N THR A 38 14.50 -11.07 -10.36
CA THR A 38 14.59 -9.75 -10.96
C THR A 38 13.42 -8.88 -10.52
N SER A 39 13.69 -7.60 -10.25
CA SER A 39 12.61 -6.60 -10.05
C SER A 39 11.64 -6.49 -11.23
N LYS A 40 12.02 -7.00 -12.41
CA LYS A 40 11.20 -7.09 -13.63
C LYS A 40 10.35 -8.35 -13.68
N ALA A 41 10.42 -9.26 -12.71
CA ALA A 41 9.54 -10.42 -12.66
C ALA A 41 8.07 -10.00 -12.54
N LEU A 42 7.18 -10.77 -13.17
CA LEU A 42 5.75 -10.59 -13.01
C LEU A 42 5.34 -11.09 -11.61
N SER A 43 4.43 -10.35 -10.94
CA SER A 43 3.89 -10.81 -9.66
C SER A 43 3.18 -12.15 -9.81
N ILE A 44 3.42 -13.07 -8.87
CA ILE A 44 2.68 -14.34 -8.78
C ILE A 44 1.16 -14.12 -8.62
N LEU A 45 0.77 -12.97 -8.06
CA LEU A 45 -0.62 -12.58 -7.83
C LEU A 45 -1.24 -11.89 -9.06
N CYS A 46 -0.49 -11.63 -10.13
CA CYS A 46 -0.96 -10.87 -11.28
C CYS A 46 -2.28 -11.41 -11.87
N LYS A 47 -2.45 -12.73 -11.96
CA LYS A 47 -3.68 -13.34 -12.47
C LYS A 47 -4.88 -13.06 -11.54
N GLY A 48 -4.66 -13.18 -10.23
CA GLY A 48 -5.67 -12.89 -9.21
C GLY A 48 -6.09 -11.42 -9.23
N TRP A 49 -5.11 -10.50 -9.26
CA TRP A 49 -5.38 -9.06 -9.38
C TRP A 49 -6.22 -8.71 -10.60
N LYS A 50 -5.89 -9.26 -11.78
CA LYS A 50 -6.68 -9.03 -13.00
C LYS A 50 -8.14 -9.47 -12.82
N LYS A 51 -8.38 -10.67 -12.27
CA LYS A 51 -9.74 -11.18 -12.00
C LYS A 51 -10.47 -10.30 -10.99
N PHE A 52 -9.80 -9.89 -9.92
CA PHE A 52 -10.35 -8.99 -8.93
C PHE A 52 -10.79 -7.65 -9.54
N TYR A 53 -9.93 -7.02 -10.34
CA TYR A 53 -10.23 -5.73 -10.95
C TYR A 53 -11.38 -5.80 -11.95
N VAL A 54 -11.41 -6.82 -12.83
CA VAL A 54 -12.52 -7.01 -13.78
C VAL A 54 -13.87 -7.08 -13.05
N ASN A 55 -13.92 -7.78 -11.92
CA ASN A 55 -15.17 -8.01 -11.21
C ASN A 55 -15.60 -6.83 -10.31
N ASN A 56 -14.65 -6.09 -9.74
CA ASN A 56 -14.93 -5.14 -8.67
C ASN A 56 -14.76 -3.67 -9.07
N LEU A 57 -13.97 -3.35 -10.10
CA LEU A 57 -13.74 -1.95 -10.50
C LEU A 57 -15.01 -1.17 -10.84
N PRO A 58 -16.04 -1.73 -11.52
CA PRO A 58 -17.26 -1.00 -11.79
C PRO A 58 -17.96 -0.51 -10.51
N GLN A 59 -18.04 -1.37 -9.49
CA GLN A 59 -18.66 -1.03 -8.22
C GLN A 59 -17.81 -0.03 -7.42
N PHE A 60 -16.48 -0.20 -7.43
CA PHE A 60 -15.59 0.77 -6.81
C PHE A 60 -15.63 2.14 -7.48
N GLN A 61 -15.86 2.21 -8.80
CA GLN A 61 -16.02 3.48 -9.50
C GLN A 61 -17.28 4.21 -9.01
N VAL A 62 -18.40 3.51 -8.88
CA VAL A 62 -19.64 4.07 -8.31
C VAL A 62 -19.40 4.59 -6.89
N LEU A 63 -18.74 3.80 -6.05
CA LEU A 63 -18.42 4.20 -4.67
C LEU A 63 -17.49 5.43 -4.63
N ALA A 64 -16.46 5.45 -5.47
CA ALA A 64 -15.53 6.58 -5.57
C ALA A 64 -16.25 7.86 -6.02
N ASP A 65 -17.19 7.76 -6.96
CA ASP A 65 -17.96 8.91 -7.44
C ASP A 65 -18.95 9.41 -6.38
N GLN A 66 -19.54 8.51 -5.59
CA GLN A 66 -20.37 8.87 -4.45
C GLN A 66 -19.56 9.61 -3.38
N ILE A 67 -18.37 9.12 -3.02
CA ILE A 67 -17.49 9.78 -2.03
C ILE A 67 -17.07 11.17 -2.52
N LYS A 68 -16.72 11.32 -3.81
CA LYS A 68 -16.35 12.62 -4.38
C LYS A 68 -17.50 13.62 -4.36
N LYS A 69 -18.74 13.15 -4.58
CA LYS A 69 -19.96 13.99 -4.51
C LYS A 69 -20.32 14.36 -3.08
N ASN A 70 -20.17 13.42 -2.13
CA ASN A 70 -20.36 13.65 -0.71
C ASN A 70 -19.14 14.36 -0.09
N LYS A 71 -19.02 15.66 -0.36
CA LYS A 71 -17.97 16.51 0.20
C LYS A 71 -17.89 16.46 1.74
N ASP A 72 -18.96 16.07 2.42
CA ASP A 72 -19.07 16.06 3.88
C ASP A 72 -18.25 14.95 4.58
N ILE A 73 -17.83 13.90 3.85
CA ILE A 73 -16.90 12.88 4.39
C ILE A 73 -15.47 13.45 4.49
N ASN A 74 -15.17 14.57 3.84
CA ASN A 74 -13.92 15.31 4.05
C ASN A 74 -13.91 16.15 5.33
N SER A 75 -14.93 16.05 6.19
CA SER A 75 -14.69 16.31 7.61
C SER A 75 -13.75 15.21 8.09
N SER A 76 -12.46 15.42 7.86
CA SER A 76 -11.40 14.60 8.41
C SER A 76 -11.75 14.39 9.87
N ILE A 77 -12.10 13.16 10.26
CA ILE A 77 -12.07 12.76 11.66
C ILE A 77 -10.60 12.93 12.02
N GLN A 78 -10.23 14.12 12.49
CA GLN A 78 -8.91 14.41 12.99
C GLN A 78 -8.85 13.66 14.31
N ILE A 79 -8.51 12.36 14.24
CA ILE A 79 -8.15 11.62 15.43
C ILE A 79 -6.85 12.27 15.92
N LYS A 80 -6.98 13.24 16.81
CA LYS A 80 -5.87 13.92 17.49
C LYS A 80 -5.23 12.94 18.47
N VAL A 81 -4.65 11.86 17.95
CA VAL A 81 -3.79 11.00 18.74
C VAL A 81 -2.45 11.70 18.86
N LYS A 82 -2.03 11.97 20.08
CA LYS A 82 -0.66 12.40 20.35
C LYS A 82 0.26 11.27 19.89
N LYS A 83 0.97 11.47 18.76
CA LYS A 83 1.92 10.47 18.25
C LYS A 83 3.05 10.31 19.27
N ILE A 84 3.06 9.18 19.98
CA ILE A 84 4.15 8.83 20.89
C ILE A 84 5.30 8.31 20.04
N GLY A 85 6.46 8.99 20.12
CA GLY A 85 7.65 8.57 19.40
C GLY A 85 8.18 7.23 19.92
N ARG A 86 8.72 6.40 19.02
CA ARG A 86 9.28 5.07 19.34
C ARG A 86 10.29 5.11 20.52
N ASN A 87 11.07 6.18 20.61
CA ASN A 87 12.08 6.38 21.66
C ASN A 87 11.63 7.31 22.81
N SER A 88 10.40 7.83 22.78
CA SER A 88 9.85 8.64 23.88
C SER A 88 9.59 7.78 25.12
N LEU A 89 9.50 8.42 26.30
CA LEU A 89 9.08 7.74 27.53
C LEU A 89 7.69 7.11 27.35
N CYS A 90 7.53 5.90 27.85
CA CYS A 90 6.28 5.16 27.74
C CYS A 90 5.21 5.80 28.64
N PRO A 91 3.97 6.01 28.15
CA PRO A 91 2.90 6.64 28.92
C PRO A 91 2.34 5.76 30.06
N CYS A 92 2.74 4.49 30.16
CA CYS A 92 2.33 3.62 31.27
C CYS A 92 3.15 3.83 32.56
N ASN A 93 3.97 4.89 32.63
CA ASN A 93 4.82 5.25 33.76
C ASN A 93 5.85 4.17 34.17
N SER A 94 6.23 3.27 33.25
CA SER A 94 7.24 2.24 33.51
C SER A 94 8.68 2.76 33.56
N GLY A 95 8.91 4.05 33.23
CA GLY A 95 10.25 4.64 33.09
C GLY A 95 11.02 4.20 31.84
N LYS A 96 10.48 3.29 31.02
CA LYS A 96 11.14 2.76 29.81
C LYS A 96 10.78 3.55 28.55
N LYS A 97 11.59 3.42 27.49
CA LYS A 97 11.25 3.91 26.15
C LYS A 97 10.04 3.14 25.60
N TYR A 98 9.21 3.78 24.80
CA TYR A 98 7.95 3.19 24.29
C TYR A 98 8.18 1.88 23.52
N LYS A 99 9.23 1.81 22.69
CA LYS A 99 9.67 0.59 21.98
C LYS A 99 10.03 -0.60 22.86
N ASP A 100 10.44 -0.34 24.10
CA ASP A 100 10.93 -1.35 25.04
C ASP A 100 9.86 -1.71 26.09
N CYS A 101 8.64 -1.19 25.94
CA CYS A 101 7.54 -1.37 26.88
C CYS A 101 6.21 -1.76 26.22
N CYS A 102 5.45 -0.80 25.69
CA CYS A 102 4.07 -0.99 25.21
C CYS A 102 3.93 -1.07 23.69
N LEU A 103 5.00 -0.83 22.92
CA LEU A 103 5.04 -0.98 21.46
C LEU A 103 5.55 -2.37 21.04
N ARG A 104 5.34 -3.40 21.88
CA ARG A 104 5.68 -4.77 21.53
C ARG A 104 4.68 -5.35 20.55
#